data_AF-A0A1K2EG64-F1
#
_entry.id   AF-A0A1K2EG64-F1
#
_cell.length_a   1.000
_cell.length_b   1.000
_cell.length_c   1.000
_cell.angle_alpha   90.00
_cell.angle_beta   90.00
_cell.angle_gamma   90.00
#
_symmetry.space_group_name_H-M   'P 1'
#
loop_
_entity.id
_entity.type
_entity.pdbx_description
1 polymer ?
#
loop_
_entity_poly.entity_id
_entity_poly.type
_entity_poly.pdbx_seq_one_letter_code
_entity_poly.pdbx_strand_id
1 'polypeptide(L)' 'MTDLQSSGELPPVAALSREQRRGVHCVWCSAALSARTAVNLGARETDAFGTTVQWFPRCCITCRGGHPE' A
#
# COMPACT_ATOMS: atom_id res chain seq x y z
N MET A 1 -2.23 -26.70 -1.08
CA MET A 1 -3.42 -25.83 -0.97
C MET A 1 -3.17 -24.99 0.27
N THR A 2 -2.43 -23.89 0.12
CA THR A 2 -2.00 -23.08 1.26
C THR A 2 -3.04 -21.99 1.46
N ASP A 3 -3.75 -22.09 2.56
CA ASP A 3 -4.64 -21.08 3.11
C ASP A 3 -3.85 -19.78 3.32
N LEU A 4 -4.06 -18.79 2.44
CA LEU A 4 -3.52 -17.43 2.58
C LEU A 4 -4.41 -16.71 3.59
N GLN A 5 -4.07 -16.86 4.88
CA GLN A 5 -4.78 -16.20 5.96
C GLN A 5 -4.72 -14.67 5.78
N SER A 6 -5.92 -14.09 5.70
CA SER A 6 -6.26 -12.72 5.34
C SER A 6 -5.86 -11.68 6.41
N SER A 7 -4.57 -11.36 6.50
CA SER A 7 -4.07 -10.03 6.89
C SER A 7 -3.52 -9.38 5.64
N GLY A 8 -3.97 -8.16 5.31
CA GLY A 8 -3.85 -7.57 3.97
C GLY A 8 -2.42 -7.31 3.53
N GLU A 9 -1.75 -8.30 2.95
CA GLU A 9 -0.39 -8.16 2.43
C GLU A 9 -0.33 -7.05 1.38
N LEU A 10 0.66 -6.17 1.53
CA LEU A 10 0.86 -5.06 0.63
C LEU A 10 1.42 -5.58 -0.70
N PRO A 11 0.96 -5.04 -1.85
CA PRO A 11 1.57 -5.36 -3.12
C PRO A 11 3.06 -5.00 -3.11
N PRO A 12 3.92 -5.81 -3.78
CA PRO A 12 5.34 -5.49 -3.89
C PRO A 12 5.56 -4.09 -4.46
N VAL A 13 6.43 -3.29 -3.84
CA VAL A 13 6.70 -1.89 -4.24
C VAL A 13 7.12 -1.79 -5.72
N ALA A 14 7.84 -2.79 -6.23
CA ALA A 14 8.28 -2.86 -7.62
C ALA A 14 7.12 -3.00 -8.63
N ALA A 15 5.99 -3.59 -8.21
CA ALA A 15 4.81 -3.78 -9.05
C ALA A 15 3.87 -2.55 -9.08
N LEU A 16 4.10 -1.58 -8.20
CA LEU A 16 3.26 -0.39 -8.06
C LEU A 16 3.60 0.68 -9.09
N SER A 17 2.61 1.46 -9.51
CA SER A 17 2.84 2.70 -10.26
C SER A 17 3.56 3.74 -9.40
N ARG A 18 4.14 4.77 -10.04
CA ARG A 18 4.78 5.89 -9.32
C ARG A 18 3.81 6.58 -8.36
N GLU A 19 2.56 6.71 -8.77
CA GLU A 19 1.47 7.35 -8.03
C GLU A 19 1.10 6.53 -6.79
N GLN A 20 1.05 5.20 -6.92
CA GLN A 20 0.80 4.30 -5.80
C GLN A 20 1.97 4.28 -4.80
N ARG A 21 3.22 4.24 -5.28
CA ARG A 21 4.42 4.31 -4.41
C ARG A 21 4.47 5.62 -3.62
N ARG A 22 4.07 6.73 -4.23
CA ARG A 22 3.95 8.05 -3.58
C ARG A 22 2.73 8.17 -2.66
N GLY A 23 1.86 7.16 -2.66
CA GLY A 23 0.61 7.16 -1.91
C GLY A 23 -0.43 8.15 -2.43
N VAL A 24 -0.28 8.74 -3.63
CA VAL A 24 -1.35 9.58 -4.19
C VAL A 24 -2.45 8.74 -4.83
N HIS A 25 -2.19 7.46 -5.12
CA HIS A 25 -3.18 6.46 -5.53
C HIS A 25 -3.25 5.32 -4.50
N CYS A 26 -4.41 4.66 -4.42
CA CYS A 26 -4.60 3.50 -3.57
C CYS A 26 -3.61 2.39 -3.93
N VAL A 27 -2.90 1.88 -2.93
CA VAL A 27 -1.90 0.83 -3.11
C VAL A 27 -2.47 -0.43 -3.77
N TRP A 28 -3.75 -0.75 -3.53
CA TRP A 28 -4.40 -1.93 -4.10
C TRP A 28 -5.15 -1.64 -5.41
N CYS A 29 -6.09 -0.67 -5.43
CA CYS A 29 -6.97 -0.48 -6.59
C CYS A 29 -6.55 0.65 -7.55
N SER A 30 -5.44 1.34 -7.29
CA SER A 30 -4.93 2.48 -8.08
C SER A 30 -5.84 3.71 -8.17
N ALA A 31 -6.98 3.74 -7.49
CA ALA A 31 -7.84 4.91 -7.44
C ALA A 31 -7.12 6.13 -6.84
N ALA A 32 -7.31 7.31 -7.44
CA ALA A 32 -6.74 8.56 -6.93
C ALA A 32 -7.24 8.85 -5.51
N LEU A 33 -6.31 9.23 -4.63
CA LEU A 33 -6.58 9.55 -3.24
C LEU A 33 -6.59 11.06 -3.06
N SER A 34 -7.55 11.54 -2.29
CA SER A 34 -7.54 12.89 -1.74
C SER A 34 -6.94 12.88 -0.34
N ALA A 35 -6.55 14.05 0.17
CA ALA A 35 -6.13 14.19 1.57
C ALA A 35 -7.22 13.71 2.56
N ARG A 36 -8.50 13.75 2.16
CA ARG A 36 -9.64 13.34 3.00
C ARG A 36 -9.90 11.83 2.98
N THR A 37 -9.55 11.15 1.90
CA THR A 37 -9.94 9.74 1.65
C THR A 37 -8.77 8.77 1.73
N ALA A 38 -7.53 9.27 1.83
CA ALA A 38 -6.35 8.46 2.02
C ALA A 38 -6.27 7.93 3.46
N VAL A 39 -6.17 6.61 3.60
CA VAL A 39 -5.84 5.93 4.86
C VAL A 39 -4.36 5.55 4.83
N ASN A 40 -3.60 6.01 5.82
CA ASN A 40 -2.21 5.60 5.99
C ASN A 40 -2.15 4.17 6.56
N LEU A 41 -1.29 3.33 6.00
CA LEU A 41 -1.10 1.93 6.41
C LEU A 41 0.16 1.75 7.30
N GLY A 42 0.65 2.85 7.87
CA GLY A 42 1.88 2.86 8.64
C GLY A 42 3.13 2.79 7.76
N ALA A 43 4.29 2.90 8.41
CA ALA A 43 5.57 2.80 7.75
C ALA A 43 5.93 1.33 7.50
N ARG A 44 6.61 1.06 6.38
CA ARG A 44 7.08 -0.25 5.95
C ARG A 44 8.50 -0.12 5.43
N GLU A 45 9.34 -1.10 5.69
CA GLU A 45 10.67 -1.14 5.11
C GLU A 45 10.60 -1.63 3.66
N THR A 46 11.41 -1.01 2.80
CA THR A 46 11.63 -1.48 1.43
C THR A 46 13.08 -1.24 1.05
N ASP A 47 13.61 -2.07 0.16
CA ASP A 47 14.87 -1.77 -0.51
C ASP A 47 14.66 -0.70 -1.60
N ALA A 48 15.55 0.27 -1.64
CA ALA A 48 15.70 1.21 -2.73
C ALA A 48 17.18 1.33 -3.08
N PHE A 49 17.59 0.70 -4.18
CA PHE A 49 18.97 0.71 -4.68
C PHE A 49 19.99 0.17 -3.66
N GLY A 50 19.65 -0.94 -2.98
CA GLY A 50 20.53 -1.55 -1.97
C GLY A 50 20.53 -0.82 -0.63
N THR A 51 19.62 0.13 -0.43
CA THR A 51 19.43 0.85 0.83
C THR A 51 18.04 0.58 1.38
N THR A 52 17.97 0.16 2.64
CA THR A 52 16.69 0.07 3.37
C THR A 52 16.14 1.46 3.62
N VAL A 53 14.93 1.72 3.13
CA VAL A 53 14.21 2.99 3.33
C VAL A 53 12.81 2.74 3.88
N GLN A 54 12.24 3.78 4.49
CA GLN A 54 10.86 3.76 4.94
C GLN A 54 9.93 4.17 3.79
N TRP A 55 8.92 3.34 3.55
CA TRP A 55 7.82 3.58 2.63
C TRP A 55 6.51 3.71 3.39
N PHE A 56 5.66 4.66 2.99
CA PHE A 56 4.42 5.01 3.68
C PHE A 56 3.22 4.75 2.75
N PRO A 57 2.81 3.50 2.58
CA PRO A 57 1.68 3.14 1.73
C PRO A 57 0.37 3.77 2.21
N ARG A 58 -0.46 4.17 1.24
CA ARG A 58 -1.82 4.68 1.49
C ARG A 58 -2.85 3.90 0.67
N CYS A 59 -4.05 3.75 1.22
CA CYS A 59 -5.18 3.12 0.54
C CYS A 59 -6.46 3.97 0.64
N CYS A 60 -7.49 3.60 -0.11
CA CYS A 60 -8.83 4.16 0.07
C CYS A 60 -9.57 3.42 1.19
N ILE A 61 -10.62 4.08 1.72
CA ILE A 61 -11.47 3.52 2.79
C ILE A 61 -12.08 2.17 2.40
N THR A 62 -12.51 2.00 1.14
CA THR A 62 -13.08 0.74 0.65
C THR A 62 -12.08 -0.40 0.72
N CYS A 63 -10.84 -0.20 0.24
CA CYS A 63 -9.82 -1.24 0.31
C CYS A 63 -9.33 -1.47 1.75
N ARG A 64 -9.33 -0.45 2.63
CA ARG A 64 -9.03 -0.65 4.06
C ARG A 64 -10.00 -1.64 4.71
N GLY A 65 -11.28 -1.59 4.35
CA GLY A 65 -12.27 -2.55 4.87
C GLY A 65 -12.08 -3.98 4.34
N GLY A 66 -11.54 -4.12 3.13
CA GLY A 66 -11.25 -5.44 2.51
C GLY A 66 -9.86 -6.01 2.84
N HIS A 67 -8.97 -5.18 3.38
CA HIS A 67 -7.59 -5.52 3.74
C HIS A 67 -7.23 -4.93 5.11
N PRO A 68 -7.77 -5.49 6.21
CA PRO A 68 -7.37 -5.11 7.55
C PRO A 68 -5.88 -5.44 7.77
N GLU A 69 -5.24 -4.66 8.66
CA GLU A 69 -3.81 -4.82 9.03
C GLU A 69 -3.50 -6.21 9.61
#